data_AF-A0AAW9EG96-F1
#
_entry.id   AF-A0AAW9EG96-F1
#
_cell.length_a   1.000
_cell.length_b   1.000
_cell.length_c   1.000
_cell.angle_alpha   90.00
_cell.angle_beta   90.00
_cell.angle_gamma   90.00
#
_symmetry.space_group_name_H-M   'P 1'
#
loop_
_entity.id
_entity.type
_entity.pdbx_description
1 polymer ?
#
loop_
_entity_poly.entity_id
_entity_poly.type
_entity_poly.pdbx_seq_one_letter_code
_entity_poly.pdbx_strand_id
1 'polypeptide(L)'
;AEVLVKRMQASGAQAYLVNTGWNGTGKRISIKDTRAIIDAILDGSLDNAETFTLPMFDLAIPTSLPGVDTHILDPRNTYGSPEQW
;
A
#
# COMPACT_ATOMS: atom_id res chain seq x y z
N ALA A 1 19.35 -9.38 -7.89
CA ALA A 1 18.01 -8.92 -8.31
C ALA A 1 17.71 -9.18 -9.80
N GLU A 2 18.72 -9.32 -10.66
CA GLU A 2 18.56 -9.41 -12.13
C GLU A 2 17.62 -10.53 -12.62
N VAL A 3 17.72 -11.74 -12.06
CA VAL A 3 16.85 -12.86 -12.44
C VAL A 3 15.37 -12.59 -12.14
N LEU A 4 15.07 -11.93 -11.02
CA LEU A 4 13.70 -11.56 -10.64
C LEU A 4 13.12 -10.56 -11.64
N VAL A 5 13.86 -9.49 -11.93
CA VAL A 5 13.44 -8.46 -12.89
C VAL A 5 13.15 -9.07 -14.26
N LYS A 6 14.02 -9.94 -14.76
CA LYS A 6 13.83 -10.63 -16.05
C LYS A 6 12.56 -11.47 -16.08
N ARG A 7 12.24 -12.17 -14.99
CA ARG A 7 11.03 -13.02 -14.92
C ARG A 7 9.76 -12.18 -14.84
N MET A 8 9.77 -11.11 -14.04
CA MET A 8 8.63 -10.19 -13.95
C MET A 8 8.32 -9.52 -15.29
N GLN A 9 9.35 -9.05 -16.00
CA GLN A 9 9.19 -8.46 -17.33
C GLN A 9 8.62 -9.47 -18.34
N ALA A 10 9.10 -10.71 -18.32
CA ALA A 10 8.64 -11.75 -19.23
C ALA A 10 7.17 -12.17 -19.01
N SER A 11 6.65 -12.07 -17.78
CA SER A 11 5.27 -12.40 -17.46
C SER A 11 4.33 -11.21 -17.41
N GLY A 12 4.84 -9.97 -17.51
CA GLY A 12 4.07 -8.76 -17.25
C GLY A 12 3.62 -8.61 -15.79
N ALA A 13 4.37 -9.17 -14.83
CA ALA A 13 4.00 -9.10 -13.42
C ALA A 13 4.24 -7.70 -12.84
N GLN A 14 3.32 -7.26 -11.98
CA GLN A 14 3.45 -6.04 -11.18
C GLN A 14 3.99 -6.37 -9.78
N ALA A 15 4.59 -5.36 -9.13
CA ALA A 15 5.05 -5.46 -7.75
C ALA A 15 4.38 -4.40 -6.88
N TYR A 16 4.06 -4.80 -5.65
CA TYR A 16 3.46 -3.94 -4.63
C TYR A 16 4.27 -4.05 -3.34
N LEU A 17 4.34 -2.94 -2.59
CA LEU A 17 4.93 -2.89 -1.27
C LEU A 17 3.81 -2.80 -0.23
N VAL A 18 3.65 -3.85 0.59
CA VAL A 18 2.61 -3.91 1.63
C VAL A 18 3.26 -3.82 3.00
N ASN A 19 2.93 -2.79 3.78
CA ASN A 19 3.35 -2.68 5.17
C ASN A 19 2.49 -3.62 6.05
N THR A 20 3.11 -4.67 6.60
CA THR A 20 2.49 -5.58 7.59
C THR A 20 3.00 -5.35 9.03
N GLY A 21 3.73 -4.25 9.19
CA GLY A 21 4.32 -3.76 10.43
C GLY A 21 3.40 -2.78 11.15
N TRP A 22 3.95 -1.64 11.55
CA TRP A 22 3.31 -0.66 12.43
C TRP A 22 2.95 0.64 11.69
N ASN A 23 2.05 1.43 12.31
CA ASN A 23 1.68 2.77 11.89
C ASN A 23 1.96 3.81 12.99
N GLY A 24 1.59 5.07 12.77
CA GLY A 24 1.83 6.20 13.69
C GLY A 24 1.21 6.07 15.08
N THR A 25 0.22 5.19 15.26
CA THR A 25 -0.36 4.91 16.58
C THR A 25 0.49 3.98 17.43
N GLY A 26 1.61 3.48 16.90
CA GLY A 26 2.45 2.47 17.56
C GLY A 26 1.82 1.06 17.56
N LYS A 27 0.72 0.86 16.84
CA LYS A 27 0.06 -0.45 16.68
C LYS A 27 0.41 -1.06 15.33
N ARG A 28 0.36 -2.39 15.28
CA ARG A 28 0.44 -3.12 14.01
C ARG A 28 -0.80 -2.87 13.17
N ILE A 29 -0.63 -2.79 11.85
CA ILE A 29 -1.75 -2.78 10.91
C ILE A 29 -2.56 -4.06 11.11
N SER A 30 -3.89 -3.95 11.12
CA SER A 30 -4.73 -5.10 11.42
C SER A 30 -4.60 -6.17 10.32
N ILE A 31 -4.66 -7.44 10.70
CA ILE A 31 -4.64 -8.55 9.73
C ILE A 31 -5.85 -8.50 8.79
N LYS A 32 -6.97 -7.93 9.25
CA LYS A 32 -8.18 -7.73 8.44
C LYS A 32 -7.90 -6.77 7.29
N ASP A 33 -7.32 -5.61 7.59
CA ASP A 33 -6.98 -4.61 6.58
C ASP A 33 -5.90 -5.13 5.64
N THR A 34 -4.88 -5.81 6.18
CA THR A 34 -3.82 -6.42 5.36
C THR A 34 -4.40 -7.43 4.36
N ARG A 35 -5.35 -8.28 4.79
CA ARG A 35 -6.01 -9.24 3.89
C ARG A 35 -6.84 -8.54 2.82
N ALA A 36 -7.60 -7.50 3.17
CA ALA A 36 -8.37 -6.73 2.19
C ALA A 36 -7.45 -6.02 1.16
N ILE A 37 -6.28 -5.54 1.57
CA ILE A 37 -5.27 -4.99 0.63
C ILE A 37 -4.75 -6.08 -0.31
N ILE A 38 -4.47 -7.29 0.20
CA ILE A 38 -4.04 -8.41 -0.63
C ILE A 38 -5.14 -8.83 -1.61
N ASP A 39 -6.40 -8.89 -1.17
CA ASP A 39 -7.54 -9.21 -2.03
C ASP A 39 -7.64 -8.18 -3.18
N ALA A 40 -7.49 -6.89 -2.88
CA ALA A 40 -7.51 -5.81 -3.88
C ALA A 40 -6.34 -5.86 -4.89
N ILE A 41 -5.18 -6.38 -4.48
CA ILE A 41 -4.05 -6.64 -5.37
C ILE A 41 -4.36 -7.82 -6.30
N LEU A 42 -4.96 -8.88 -5.76
CA LEU A 42 -5.19 -10.12 -6.51
C LEU A 42 -6.39 -10.05 -7.45
N ASP A 43 -7.40 -9.22 -7.13
CA ASP A 43 -8.59 -9.03 -7.96
C ASP A 43 -8.42 -7.93 -9.03
N GLY A 44 -7.29 -7.21 -9.02
CA GLY A 44 -6.96 -6.15 -9.97
C GLY A 44 -7.68 -4.81 -9.73
N SER A 45 -8.44 -4.68 -8.64
CA SER A 45 -9.12 -3.42 -8.29
C SER A 45 -8.13 -2.28 -8.05
N LEU A 46 -6.91 -2.60 -7.58
CA LEU A 46 -5.86 -1.62 -7.34
C LEU A 46 -5.26 -1.04 -8.64
N ASP A 47 -5.32 -1.77 -9.77
CA ASP A 47 -4.65 -1.38 -11.02
C ASP A 47 -5.25 -0.12 -11.66
N ASN A 48 -6.52 0.15 -11.37
CA ASN A 48 -7.25 1.31 -11.88
C ASN A 48 -7.68 2.27 -10.77
N ALA A 49 -7.22 2.05 -9.53
CA ALA A 49 -7.54 2.92 -8.41
C ALA A 49 -6.89 4.29 -8.61
N GLU A 50 -7.59 5.36 -8.23
CA GLU A 50 -6.97 6.67 -8.13
C GLU A 50 -5.86 6.61 -7.08
N THR A 51 -4.71 7.20 -7.38
CA THR A 51 -3.55 7.20 -6.48
C THR A 51 -3.06 8.62 -6.20
N PHE A 52 -2.43 8.79 -5.06
CA PHE A 52 -1.60 9.97 -4.77
C PHE A 52 -0.15 9.54 -4.56
N THR A 53 0.78 10.46 -4.78
CA THR A 53 2.21 10.22 -4.55
C THR A 53 2.57 10.56 -3.12
N LEU A 54 3.11 9.59 -2.38
CA LEU A 54 3.67 9.81 -1.05
C LEU A 54 4.98 10.61 -1.17
N PRO A 55 5.13 11.75 -0.49
CA PRO A 55 6.35 12.55 -0.56
C PRO A 55 7.57 11.77 -0.03
N MET A 56 8.76 12.17 -0.47
CA MET A 56 10.08 11.58 -0.15
C MET A 56 10.34 10.19 -0.73
N PHE A 57 9.38 9.27 -0.65
CA PHE A 57 9.53 7.90 -1.16
C PHE A 57 8.97 7.71 -2.58
N ASP A 58 8.19 8.68 -3.07
CA ASP A 58 7.55 8.67 -4.39
C ASP A 58 6.74 7.41 -4.67
N LEU A 59 6.08 6.87 -3.62
CA LEU A 59 5.21 5.71 -3.73
C LEU A 59 3.82 6.13 -4.20
N ALA A 60 3.27 5.44 -5.19
CA ALA A 60 1.87 5.57 -5.57
C ALA A 60 1.00 4.79 -4.56
N ILE A 61 0.17 5.51 -3.82
CA ILE A 61 -0.74 4.95 -2.81
C ILE A 61 -2.18 5.15 -3.27
N PRO A 62 -3.06 4.12 -3.19
CA PRO A 62 -4.46 4.29 -3.52
C PRO A 62 -5.15 5.30 -2.59
N THR A 63 -6.00 6.15 -3.16
CA THR A 63 -6.81 7.10 -2.39
C THR A 63 -7.92 6.42 -1.61
N SER A 64 -8.37 5.24 -2.05
CA SER A 64 -9.36 4.40 -1.36
C SER A 64 -9.25 2.94 -1.82
N LEU A 65 -9.69 2.01 -0.98
CA LEU A 65 -9.79 0.59 -1.31
C LEU A 65 -11.04 -0.04 -0.67
N PRO A 66 -11.81 -0.86 -1.41
CA PRO A 66 -12.95 -1.58 -0.84
C PRO A 66 -12.55 -2.44 0.37
N GLY A 67 -13.26 -2.30 1.48
CA GLY A 67 -13.02 -3.11 2.67
C GLY A 67 -11.80 -2.73 3.51
N VAL A 68 -11.09 -1.66 3.15
CA VAL A 68 -9.95 -1.10 3.90
C VAL A 68 -10.34 0.28 4.45
N ASP A 69 -9.98 0.57 5.70
CA ASP A 69 -10.12 1.92 6.24
C ASP A 69 -9.23 2.90 5.47
N THR A 70 -9.84 3.86 4.78
CA THR A 70 -9.11 4.86 3.98
C THR A 70 -8.14 5.68 4.83
N HIS A 71 -8.43 5.83 6.12
CA HIS A 71 -7.56 6.56 7.04
C HIS A 71 -6.16 5.92 7.16
N ILE A 72 -6.02 4.59 6.99
CA ILE A 72 -4.73 3.91 7.12
C ILE A 72 -3.91 3.87 5.82
N LEU A 73 -4.49 4.23 4.67
CA LEU A 73 -3.81 4.15 3.38
C LEU A 73 -2.72 5.22 3.28
N ASP A 74 -3.01 6.44 3.73
CA ASP A 74 -1.99 7.46 3.93
C ASP A 74 -1.34 7.29 5.31
N PRO A 75 -0.06 6.91 5.39
CA PRO A 75 0.59 6.64 6.67
C PRO A 75 0.62 7.87 7.60
N ARG A 76 0.60 9.09 7.04
CA ARG A 76 0.62 10.36 7.80
C ARG A 76 -0.59 10.55 8.70
N ASN A 77 -1.74 10.01 8.28
CA ASN A 77 -3.01 10.17 8.98
C ASN A 77 -3.01 9.52 10.37
N THR A 78 -2.14 8.53 10.59
CA THR A 78 -2.11 7.76 11.83
C THR A 78 -1.19 8.36 12.92
N TYR A 79 -0.54 9.48 12.63
CA TYR A 79 0.27 10.26 13.58
C TYR A 79 -0.56 11.38 14.22
N GLY A 80 -0.07 11.93 15.34
CA GLY A 80 -0.74 13.04 16.02
C GLY A 80 -0.72 14.35 15.21
N SER A 81 0.27 14.52 14.34
CA SER A 81 0.29 15.55 13.30
C SER A 81 1.13 15.09 12.10
N PRO A 82 0.89 15.63 10.88
CA PRO A 82 1.64 15.26 9.68
C PRO A 82 3.15 15.53 9.78
N GLU A 83 3.58 16.48 10.61
CA GLU A 83 4.98 16.84 10.82
C GLU A 83 5.75 15.79 11.65
N GLN A 84 5.05 14.90 12.34
CA GLN A 84 5.65 13.80 13.10
C GLN A 84 6.01 12.59 12.23
N TRP A 85 5.40 12.50 11.05
CA TRP A 85 5.63 11.44 10.07
C TRP A 85 6.88 11.74 9.24
#